data_AF-A0A7V7X406-F1
#
_entry.id   AF-A0A7V7X406-F1
#
_cell.length_a   1.000
_cell.length_b   1.000
_cell.length_c   1.000
_cell.angle_alpha   90.00
_cell.angle_beta   90.00
_cell.angle_gamma   90.00
#
_symmetry.space_group_name_H-M   'P 1'
#
loop_
_entity.id
_entity.type
_entity.pdbx_description
1 polymer ?
#
loop_
_entity_poly.entity_id
_entity_poly.type
_entity_poly.pdbx_seq_one_letter_code
_entity_poly.pdbx_strand_id
1 'polypeptide(L)'
;MLRKIRPDEENLSDPTSPANSEPTGRQPFKPLPSRTGTDKLLNILIGGLGLIVIALVISLIIRLNSSPGGSEGHDGQQMEVTSTDEAGNQVEQNVQVKSKTVRVEVLNGAGVPKLASRAADYLRAKGFDVVKTDNAPHGNFKKSVVQDRIGDIDKARAIASSLGIGEAGVLQQKNPQLYLDVTVILGQDYKTLKFMTSGK
;
A
#
# COMPACT_ATOMS: atom_id res chain seq x y z
N MET A 1 95.14 -30.26 -11.99
CA MET A 1 95.42 -30.62 -13.40
C MET A 1 94.18 -30.42 -14.24
N LEU A 2 94.36 -29.91 -15.46
CA LEU A 2 93.38 -29.51 -16.48
C LEU A 2 92.26 -30.55 -16.77
N ARG A 3 91.04 -30.06 -17.07
CA ARG A 3 90.46 -29.86 -18.43
C ARG A 3 89.05 -29.22 -18.28
N LYS A 4 88.77 -28.02 -18.79
CA LYS A 4 88.41 -27.65 -20.19
C LYS A 4 87.09 -28.35 -20.57
N ILE A 5 85.99 -27.64 -20.86
CA ILE A 5 85.63 -27.06 -22.17
C ILE A 5 84.29 -26.27 -22.01
N ARG A 6 84.16 -25.08 -22.64
CA ARG A 6 82.89 -24.43 -23.08
C ARG A 6 82.65 -24.83 -24.56
N PRO A 7 81.50 -24.59 -25.24
CA PRO A 7 80.16 -24.11 -24.88
C PRO A 7 79.09 -25.21 -25.18
N ASP A 8 77.78 -24.98 -25.24
CA ASP A 8 76.96 -24.92 -26.48
C ASP A 8 75.55 -24.36 -26.21
N GLU A 9 74.95 -23.79 -27.24
CA GLU A 9 73.61 -23.19 -27.36
C GLU A 9 72.45 -24.08 -26.88
N GLU A 10 71.41 -23.49 -26.28
CA GLU A 10 70.08 -23.60 -26.91
C GLU A 10 69.20 -22.38 -26.59
N ASN A 11 69.03 -21.61 -27.64
CA ASN A 11 68.04 -20.58 -27.92
C ASN A 11 66.61 -21.06 -27.55
N LEU A 12 66.08 -20.58 -26.43
CA LEU A 12 64.62 -20.55 -26.22
C LEU A 12 64.13 -19.12 -26.42
N SER A 13 64.00 -18.76 -27.69
CA SER A 13 63.12 -17.69 -28.13
C SER A 13 61.71 -18.02 -27.65
N ASP A 14 61.14 -17.14 -26.84
CA ASP A 14 59.70 -17.10 -26.56
C ASP A 14 59.07 -16.12 -27.57
N PRO A 15 58.39 -16.61 -28.63
CA PRO A 15 57.68 -15.76 -29.55
C PRO A 15 56.21 -15.78 -29.14
N THR A 16 55.77 -14.82 -28.33
CA THR A 16 54.41 -14.24 -28.39
C THR A 16 54.20 -13.20 -27.29
N SER A 17 54.73 -11.99 -27.49
CA SER A 17 54.15 -10.79 -26.87
C SER A 17 53.83 -9.79 -27.98
N PRO A 18 52.60 -9.78 -28.53
CA PRO A 18 52.22 -8.78 -29.50
C PRO A 18 52.06 -7.42 -28.82
N ALA A 19 52.76 -6.47 -29.43
CA ALA A 19 52.77 -5.04 -29.18
C ALA A 19 51.41 -4.44 -28.81
N ASN A 20 51.43 -3.63 -27.76
CA ASN A 20 50.38 -2.69 -27.41
C ASN A 20 50.38 -1.55 -28.45
N SER A 21 49.44 -1.56 -29.40
CA SER A 21 49.16 -0.42 -30.29
C SER A 21 47.75 0.10 -29.99
N GLU A 22 47.67 1.21 -29.26
CA GLU A 22 46.43 1.95 -29.09
C GLU A 22 46.02 2.58 -30.43
N PRO A 23 44.80 2.33 -30.96
CA PRO A 23 44.30 3.07 -32.09
C PRO A 23 43.79 4.44 -31.63
N THR A 24 44.60 5.47 -31.86
CA THR A 24 44.20 6.88 -31.79
C THR A 24 43.20 7.21 -32.90
N GLY A 25 41.92 7.27 -32.56
CA GLY A 25 40.90 7.75 -33.51
C GLY A 25 39.45 7.48 -33.09
N ARG A 26 38.93 8.21 -32.08
CA ARG A 26 37.48 8.29 -31.90
C ARG A 26 36.89 9.30 -32.89
N GLN A 27 36.21 8.81 -33.91
CA GLN A 27 35.39 9.64 -34.80
C GLN A 27 34.27 10.32 -33.98
N PRO A 28 33.94 11.59 -34.24
CA PRO A 28 32.81 12.24 -33.57
C PRO A 28 31.50 11.53 -33.97
N PHE A 29 30.69 11.18 -32.97
CA PHE A 29 29.37 10.58 -33.18
C PHE A 29 28.48 11.55 -33.98
N LYS A 30 28.04 11.10 -35.16
CA LYS A 30 27.01 11.80 -35.94
C LYS A 30 25.64 11.51 -35.29
N PRO A 31 24.87 12.52 -34.85
CA PRO A 31 23.57 12.27 -34.25
C PRO A 31 22.61 11.68 -35.29
N LEU A 32 21.85 10.66 -34.88
CA LEU A 32 20.86 10.01 -35.72
C LEU A 32 19.72 10.98 -36.05
N PRO A 33 19.19 10.97 -37.28
CA PRO A 33 18.09 11.84 -37.67
C PRO A 33 16.83 11.48 -36.88
N SER A 34 16.24 12.46 -36.18
CA SER A 34 14.92 12.31 -35.58
C SER A 34 13.85 12.33 -36.66
N ARG A 35 13.10 11.23 -36.79
CA ARG A 35 11.99 11.08 -37.73
C ARG A 35 10.76 11.88 -37.25
N THR A 36 10.85 13.19 -37.31
CA THR A 36 9.74 14.11 -37.00
C THR A 36 8.77 14.17 -38.18
N GLY A 37 7.63 13.49 -38.05
CA GLY A 37 6.53 13.64 -39.02
C GLY A 37 5.29 12.81 -38.69
N THR A 38 5.48 11.64 -38.08
CA THR A 38 4.40 10.68 -37.79
C THR A 38 3.93 10.69 -36.33
N ASP A 39 4.70 11.30 -35.43
CA ASP A 39 4.52 11.17 -33.97
C ASP A 39 3.37 12.05 -33.45
N LYS A 40 3.05 13.14 -34.16
CA LYS A 40 1.93 14.02 -33.81
C LYS A 40 0.60 13.30 -33.95
N LEU A 41 0.39 12.58 -35.06
CA LEU A 41 -0.84 11.84 -35.30
C LEU A 41 -0.96 10.64 -34.35
N LEU A 42 0.15 9.96 -34.04
CA LEU A 42 0.18 8.87 -33.08
C LEU A 42 -0.16 9.35 -31.65
N ASN A 43 0.40 10.48 -31.21
CA ASN A 43 0.09 11.07 -29.91
C ASN A 43 -1.36 11.57 -29.82
N ILE A 44 -1.92 12.09 -30.93
CA ILE A 44 -3.34 12.47 -31.01
C ILE A 44 -4.24 11.22 -30.94
N LEU A 45 -3.87 10.11 -31.60
CA LEU A 45 -4.60 8.84 -31.54
C LEU A 45 -4.57 8.20 -30.14
N ILE A 46 -3.40 8.18 -29.50
CA ILE A 46 -3.25 7.69 -28.12
C ILE A 46 -4.02 8.58 -27.14
N GLY A 47 -3.96 9.91 -27.31
CA GLY A 47 -4.75 10.86 -26.52
C GLY A 47 -6.25 10.68 -26.69
N GLY A 48 -6.72 10.47 -27.93
CA GLY A 48 -8.12 10.21 -28.24
C GLY A 48 -8.63 8.89 -27.63
N LEU A 49 -7.84 7.81 -27.73
CA LEU A 49 -8.18 6.53 -27.10
C LEU A 49 -8.24 6.67 -25.56
N GLY A 50 -7.32 7.44 -24.97
CA GLY A 50 -7.32 7.75 -23.55
C GLY A 50 -8.61 8.46 -23.10
N LEU A 51 -9.07 9.47 -23.85
CA LEU A 51 -10.32 10.18 -23.54
C LEU A 51 -11.55 9.27 -23.61
N ILE A 52 -11.60 8.35 -24.58
CA ILE A 52 -12.70 7.39 -24.71
C ILE A 52 -12.72 6.43 -23.52
N VAL A 53 -11.57 5.88 -23.12
CA VAL A 53 -11.47 4.98 -21.96
C VAL A 53 -11.87 5.70 -20.67
N ILE A 54 -11.42 6.96 -20.48
CA ILE A 54 -11.80 7.78 -19.32
C ILE A 54 -13.33 8.01 -19.28
N ALA A 55 -13.95 8.34 -20.42
CA ALA A 55 -15.39 8.53 -20.51
C ALA A 55 -16.18 7.25 -20.18
N LEU A 56 -15.70 6.09 -20.63
CA LEU A 56 -16.31 4.79 -20.32
C LEU A 56 -16.22 4.45 -18.82
N VAL A 57 -15.07 4.72 -18.20
CA VAL A 57 -14.88 4.50 -16.75
C VAL A 57 -15.81 5.42 -15.95
N ILE A 58 -15.90 6.70 -16.31
CA ILE A 58 -16.82 7.65 -15.66
C ILE A 58 -18.27 7.20 -15.83
N SER A 59 -18.68 6.78 -17.03
CA SER A 59 -20.02 6.27 -17.30
C SER A 59 -20.34 5.01 -16.47
N LEU A 60 -19.36 4.11 -16.31
CA LEU A 60 -19.50 2.90 -15.50
C LEU A 60 -19.66 3.23 -14.02
N ILE A 61 -18.87 4.16 -13.48
CA ILE A 61 -18.98 4.63 -12.09
C ILE A 61 -20.37 5.22 -11.86
N ILE A 62 -20.88 6.05 -12.78
CA ILE A 62 -22.23 6.62 -12.70
C ILE A 62 -23.29 5.51 -12.73
N ARG A 63 -23.19 4.50 -13.60
CA ARG A 63 -24.14 3.38 -13.63
C ARG A 63 -24.11 2.49 -12.39
N LEU A 64 -22.94 2.31 -11.77
CA LEU A 64 -22.81 1.52 -10.55
C LEU A 64 -23.33 2.25 -9.31
N ASN A 65 -23.34 3.58 -9.34
CA ASN A 65 -23.76 4.41 -8.20
C ASN A 65 -25.13 5.07 -8.38
N SER A 66 -25.68 5.08 -9.59
CA SER A 66 -26.98 5.66 -9.89
C SER A 66 -27.97 4.52 -10.12
N SER A 67 -28.81 4.27 -9.12
CA SER A 67 -30.03 3.50 -9.32
C SER A 67 -30.91 4.25 -10.31
N PRO A 68 -31.34 3.68 -11.45
CA PRO A 68 -32.25 4.34 -12.36
C PRO A 68 -33.65 4.33 -11.72
N GLY A 69 -33.93 5.37 -10.93
CA GLY A 69 -35.21 5.57 -10.27
C GLY A 69 -35.62 7.02 -10.38
N GLY A 70 -36.29 7.37 -11.48
CA GLY A 70 -37.12 8.56 -11.53
C GLY A 70 -38.47 8.27 -10.92
N SER A 71 -39.03 9.21 -10.16
CA SER A 71 -40.47 9.55 -10.04
C SER A 71 -40.54 10.78 -9.13
N GLU A 72 -40.94 11.94 -9.63
CA GLU A 72 -42.34 12.41 -9.53
C GLU A 72 -42.76 12.58 -8.07
N GLY A 73 -42.70 13.83 -7.63
CA GLY A 73 -43.26 14.25 -6.35
C GLY A 73 -44.77 14.06 -6.35
N HIS A 74 -45.26 13.34 -5.35
CA HIS A 74 -46.65 13.39 -4.93
C HIS A 74 -46.70 13.79 -3.46
N ASP A 75 -47.34 14.94 -3.26
CA ASP A 75 -47.62 15.58 -1.99
C ASP A 75 -48.50 14.72 -1.09
N GLY A 76 -48.21 14.78 0.21
CA GLY A 76 -49.17 14.84 1.31
C GLY A 76 -50.18 13.71 1.51
N GLN A 77 -50.00 12.92 2.58
CA GLN A 77 -50.96 12.91 3.69
C GLN A 77 -50.40 12.20 4.93
N GLN A 78 -50.66 12.82 6.08
CA GLN A 78 -50.31 12.36 7.41
C GLN A 78 -51.51 11.68 8.09
N MET A 79 -51.20 10.98 9.18
CA MET A 79 -52.07 10.40 10.23
C MET A 79 -52.59 8.99 9.85
N GLU A 80 -52.43 7.97 10.69
CA GLU A 80 -53.02 7.86 12.02
C GLU A 80 -52.30 6.80 12.88
N VAL A 81 -52.32 7.03 14.19
CA VAL A 81 -51.72 6.23 15.25
C VAL A 81 -52.58 5.00 15.49
N THR A 82 -52.01 3.80 15.46
CA THR A 82 -52.55 2.65 16.22
C THR A 82 -51.40 1.74 16.60
N SER A 83 -51.04 1.81 17.87
CA SER A 83 -50.27 0.77 18.54
C SER A 83 -51.13 -0.49 18.61
N THR A 84 -50.70 -1.54 17.92
CA THR A 84 -51.16 -2.90 18.18
C THR A 84 -49.90 -3.74 18.35
N ASP A 85 -49.68 -4.17 19.59
CA ASP A 85 -48.77 -5.27 19.93
C ASP A 85 -49.29 -6.53 19.24
N GLU A 86 -48.65 -7.00 18.17
CA GLU A 86 -48.77 -8.39 17.73
C GLU A 86 -47.44 -8.94 17.23
N ALA A 87 -47.15 -10.13 17.75
CA ALA A 87 -46.04 -11.00 17.38
C ALA A 87 -46.07 -11.30 15.89
N GLY A 88 -45.17 -10.64 15.15
CA GLY A 88 -44.92 -10.88 13.74
C GLY A 88 -43.48 -11.35 13.54
N ASN A 89 -43.32 -12.62 13.21
CA ASN A 89 -42.12 -13.23 12.65
C ASN A 89 -41.73 -12.50 11.35
N GLN A 90 -40.92 -11.45 11.44
CA GLN A 90 -40.39 -10.75 10.28
C GLN A 90 -39.08 -11.42 9.87
N VAL A 91 -39.23 -12.42 8.99
CA VAL A 91 -38.31 -12.78 7.90
C VAL A 91 -36.96 -12.09 7.93
N GLU A 92 -35.94 -12.90 8.19
CA GLU A 92 -34.52 -12.66 7.93
C GLU A 92 -34.31 -12.22 6.47
N GLN A 93 -34.51 -10.94 6.20
CA GLN A 93 -33.79 -10.27 5.12
C GLN A 93 -32.36 -10.13 5.61
N ASN A 94 -31.57 -11.19 5.43
CA ASN A 94 -30.12 -11.16 5.46
C ASN A 94 -29.62 -10.29 4.28
N VAL A 95 -29.98 -9.02 4.32
CA VAL A 95 -29.12 -7.97 3.79
C VAL A 95 -27.89 -8.11 4.66
N GLN A 96 -26.86 -8.77 4.14
CA GLN A 96 -25.50 -8.55 4.60
C GLN A 96 -25.24 -7.06 4.39
N VAL A 97 -25.69 -6.25 5.34
CA VAL A 97 -25.01 -5.03 5.72
C VAL A 97 -23.62 -5.56 6.02
N LYS A 98 -22.71 -5.47 5.05
CA LYS A 98 -21.29 -5.50 5.35
C LYS A 98 -21.15 -4.42 6.39
N SER A 99 -21.20 -4.81 7.67
CA SER A 99 -20.80 -3.95 8.77
C SER A 99 -19.48 -3.38 8.30
N LYS A 100 -19.41 -2.06 8.17
CA LYS A 100 -18.25 -1.38 7.59
C LYS A 100 -17.13 -1.44 8.63
N THR A 101 -16.66 -2.65 8.89
CA THR A 101 -15.70 -2.99 9.92
C THR A 101 -14.41 -2.28 9.54
N VAL A 102 -13.83 -1.57 10.50
CA VAL A 102 -12.62 -0.80 10.26
C VAL A 102 -11.50 -1.78 9.89
N ARG A 103 -10.94 -1.61 8.68
CA ARG A 103 -9.86 -2.45 8.17
C ARG A 103 -8.52 -1.93 8.64
N VAL A 104 -7.80 -2.75 9.40
CA VAL A 104 -6.60 -2.35 10.14
C VAL A 104 -5.41 -3.19 9.72
N GLU A 105 -4.26 -2.55 9.52
CA GLU A 105 -2.97 -3.23 9.60
C GLU A 105 -2.27 -2.89 10.91
N VAL A 106 -1.50 -3.84 11.45
CA VAL A 106 -0.71 -3.63 12.66
C VAL A 106 0.77 -3.87 12.37
N LEU A 107 1.58 -2.86 12.59
CA LEU A 107 3.01 -2.85 12.35
C LEU A 107 3.79 -2.87 13.67
N ASN A 108 4.77 -3.76 13.77
CA ASN A 108 5.71 -3.81 14.88
C ASN A 108 6.87 -2.83 14.65
N GLY A 109 6.83 -1.67 15.31
CA GLY A 109 7.91 -0.69 15.33
C GLY A 109 8.85 -0.82 16.52
N ALA A 110 8.57 -1.72 17.46
CA ALA A 110 9.34 -1.90 18.69
C ALA A 110 10.45 -2.96 18.59
N GLY A 111 10.44 -3.79 17.53
CA GLY A 111 11.38 -4.91 17.36
C GLY A 111 11.11 -6.08 18.31
N VAL A 112 9.93 -6.13 18.93
CA VAL A 112 9.58 -7.18 19.90
C VAL A 112 8.88 -8.34 19.18
N PRO A 113 9.35 -9.59 19.32
CA PRO A 113 8.74 -10.74 18.66
C PRO A 113 7.25 -10.89 18.99
N LYS A 114 6.44 -11.17 17.96
CA LYS A 114 4.99 -11.43 18.05
C LYS A 114 4.14 -10.27 18.60
N LEU A 115 4.71 -9.07 18.74
CA LEU A 115 3.99 -7.92 19.31
C LEU A 115 2.78 -7.51 18.46
N ALA A 116 2.97 -7.37 17.13
CA ALA A 116 1.88 -7.03 16.22
C ALA A 116 0.78 -8.10 16.21
N SER A 117 1.14 -9.38 16.30
CA SER A 117 0.17 -10.49 16.37
C SER A 117 -0.71 -10.41 17.62
N ARG A 118 -0.11 -10.17 18.80
CA ARG A 118 -0.88 -10.02 20.05
C ARG A 118 -1.83 -8.83 20.03
N ALA A 119 -1.36 -7.70 19.49
CA ALA A 119 -2.22 -6.53 19.32
C ALA A 119 -3.35 -6.79 18.32
N ALA A 120 -3.06 -7.53 17.24
CA ALA A 120 -4.07 -7.92 16.26
C ALA A 120 -5.17 -8.79 16.88
N ASP A 121 -4.81 -9.78 17.69
CA ASP A 121 -5.77 -10.66 18.38
C ASP A 121 -6.66 -9.85 19.33
N TYR A 122 -6.07 -8.93 20.08
CA TYR A 122 -6.82 -8.02 20.94
C TYR A 122 -7.77 -7.10 20.16
N LEU A 123 -7.33 -6.53 19.04
CA LEU A 123 -8.18 -5.68 18.20
C LEU A 123 -9.32 -6.46 17.53
N ARG A 124 -9.07 -7.69 17.09
CA ARG A 124 -10.11 -8.59 16.56
C ARG A 124 -11.16 -8.92 17.61
N ALA A 125 -10.74 -9.22 18.85
CA ALA A 125 -11.66 -9.44 19.96
C ALA A 125 -12.52 -8.20 20.30
N LYS A 126 -12.09 -7.00 19.87
CA LYS A 126 -12.84 -5.73 19.99
C LYS A 126 -13.72 -5.42 18.77
N GLY A 127 -13.76 -6.29 17.75
CA GLY A 127 -14.58 -6.13 16.57
C GLY A 127 -13.93 -5.36 15.42
N PHE A 128 -12.60 -5.14 15.44
CA PHE A 128 -11.87 -4.56 14.31
C PHE A 128 -11.40 -5.65 13.33
N ASP A 129 -11.42 -5.35 12.03
CA ASP A 129 -10.95 -6.27 10.99
C ASP A 129 -9.46 -6.06 10.75
N VAL A 130 -8.64 -6.83 11.47
CA VAL A 130 -7.19 -6.77 11.27
C VAL A 130 -6.81 -7.67 10.09
N VAL A 131 -6.57 -7.03 8.93
CA VAL A 131 -6.31 -7.71 7.67
C VAL A 131 -4.85 -8.09 7.48
N LYS A 132 -3.92 -7.42 8.19
CA LYS A 132 -2.48 -7.68 8.07
C LYS A 132 -1.73 -7.35 9.36
N THR A 133 -0.69 -8.14 9.65
CA THR A 133 0.35 -7.79 10.63
C THR A 133 1.72 -7.86 9.98
N ASP A 134 2.61 -6.92 10.29
CA ASP A 134 3.97 -6.87 9.72
C ASP A 134 4.95 -6.17 10.68
N ASN A 135 6.22 -6.05 10.28
CA ASN A 135 7.16 -5.11 10.90
C ASN A 135 7.04 -3.73 10.25
N ALA A 136 7.32 -2.68 11.01
CA ALA A 136 7.38 -1.33 10.44
C ALA A 136 8.62 -1.19 9.53
N PRO A 137 8.56 -0.41 8.43
CA PRO A 137 9.70 -0.22 7.51
C PRO A 137 10.93 0.39 8.17
N HIS A 138 10.72 1.17 9.22
CA HIS A 138 11.76 1.70 10.10
C HIS A 138 11.56 1.11 11.50
N GLY A 139 12.65 0.72 12.16
CA GLY A 139 12.59 0.26 13.55
C GLY A 139 12.53 1.43 14.55
N ASN A 140 12.48 1.07 15.83
CA ASN A 140 12.73 1.96 16.98
C ASN A 140 11.75 3.13 17.16
N PHE A 141 10.48 2.94 16.85
CA PHE A 141 9.44 3.90 17.20
C PHE A 141 9.36 4.05 18.72
N LYS A 142 9.65 5.24 19.27
CA LYS A 142 9.59 5.48 20.73
C LYS A 142 8.16 5.43 21.28
N LYS A 143 7.19 5.85 20.47
CA LYS A 143 5.78 5.93 20.81
C LYS A 143 4.92 5.23 19.78
N SER A 144 3.84 4.63 20.24
CA SER A 144 2.84 3.99 19.39
C SER A 144 1.96 5.05 18.74
N VAL A 145 1.64 4.85 17.46
CA VAL A 145 0.82 5.78 16.68
C VAL A 145 -0.25 5.04 15.88
N VAL A 146 -1.34 5.75 15.58
CA VAL A 146 -2.45 5.27 14.76
C VAL A 146 -2.65 6.25 13.61
N GLN A 147 -2.57 5.75 12.39
CA GLN A 147 -2.61 6.56 11.17
C GLN A 147 -3.92 6.32 10.41
N ASP A 148 -4.74 7.36 10.26
CA ASP A 148 -5.93 7.37 9.40
C ASP A 148 -5.49 7.44 7.92
N ARG A 149 -5.88 6.44 7.12
CA ARG A 149 -5.51 6.28 5.71
C ARG A 149 -6.55 6.79 4.73
N ILE A 150 -7.77 7.04 5.18
CA ILE A 150 -8.90 7.40 4.28
C ILE A 150 -9.49 8.78 4.56
N GLY A 151 -9.03 9.47 5.61
CA GLY A 151 -9.53 10.77 6.02
C GLY A 151 -10.68 10.69 7.03
N ASP A 152 -10.97 9.51 7.56
CA ASP A 152 -11.98 9.24 8.57
C ASP A 152 -11.26 9.04 9.92
N ILE A 153 -10.95 10.17 10.56
CA ILE A 153 -10.12 10.21 11.76
C ILE A 153 -10.80 9.54 12.96
N ASP A 154 -12.14 9.45 12.97
CA ASP A 154 -12.90 8.80 14.04
C ASP A 154 -12.62 7.30 14.12
N LYS A 155 -12.41 6.64 12.97
CA LYS A 155 -11.96 5.24 12.93
C LYS A 155 -10.60 5.05 13.60
N ALA A 156 -9.67 5.97 13.37
CA ALA A 156 -8.36 5.93 14.01
C ALA A 156 -8.45 6.19 15.52
N ARG A 157 -9.29 7.14 15.97
CA ARG A 157 -9.52 7.39 17.41
C ARG A 157 -10.15 6.20 18.11
N ALA A 158 -11.09 5.50 17.48
CA ALA A 158 -11.71 4.30 18.06
C ALA A 158 -10.66 3.21 18.37
N ILE A 159 -9.71 3.01 17.46
CA ILE A 159 -8.59 2.07 17.64
C ILE A 159 -7.61 2.57 18.71
N ALA A 160 -7.24 3.86 18.67
CA ALA A 160 -6.35 4.45 19.67
C ALA A 160 -6.91 4.31 21.09
N SER A 161 -8.20 4.65 21.27
CA SER A 161 -8.93 4.49 22.53
C SER A 161 -8.95 3.05 23.03
N SER A 162 -9.12 2.09 22.11
CA SER A 162 -9.12 0.65 22.41
C SER A 162 -7.75 0.15 22.86
N LEU A 163 -6.68 0.71 22.33
CA LEU A 163 -5.28 0.39 22.70
C LEU A 163 -4.76 1.18 23.90
N GLY A 164 -5.43 2.28 24.27
CA GLY A 164 -4.94 3.20 25.32
C GLY A 164 -3.89 4.19 24.80
N ILE A 165 -3.88 4.46 23.49
CA ILE A 165 -3.05 5.49 22.87
C ILE A 165 -3.81 6.82 22.96
N GLY A 166 -3.16 7.86 23.48
CA GLY A 166 -3.77 9.19 23.57
C GLY A 166 -3.90 9.90 22.22
N GLU A 167 -4.71 10.97 22.16
CA GLU A 167 -4.99 11.74 20.93
C GLU A 167 -3.72 12.22 20.20
N ALA A 168 -2.65 12.56 20.93
CA ALA A 168 -1.37 12.96 20.33
C ALA A 168 -0.70 11.85 19.48
N GLY A 169 -1.10 10.58 19.66
CA GLY A 169 -0.67 9.45 18.85
C GLY A 169 -1.54 9.18 17.63
N VAL A 170 -2.60 9.96 17.40
CA VAL A 170 -3.51 9.79 16.26
C VAL A 170 -3.14 10.79 15.16
N LEU A 171 -2.81 10.28 13.98
CA LEU A 171 -2.30 11.06 12.85
C LEU A 171 -3.15 10.82 11.61
N GLN A 172 -3.48 11.86 10.85
CA GLN A 172 -4.07 11.70 9.53
C GLN A 172 -2.97 11.60 8.48
N GLN A 173 -2.90 10.47 7.77
CA GLN A 173 -1.94 10.21 6.71
C GLN A 173 -2.60 9.44 5.57
N LYS A 174 -3.37 10.18 4.75
CA LYS A 174 -4.20 9.61 3.70
C LYS A 174 -3.37 8.88 2.65
N ASN A 175 -3.70 7.62 2.42
CA ASN A 175 -3.20 6.82 1.31
C ASN A 175 -4.24 5.74 0.94
N PRO A 176 -5.28 6.11 0.17
CA PRO A 176 -6.39 5.20 -0.15
C PRO A 176 -5.97 4.02 -1.03
N GLN A 177 -4.79 4.08 -1.66
CA GLN A 177 -4.25 2.98 -2.48
C GLN A 177 -3.89 1.74 -1.65
N LEU A 178 -3.77 1.88 -0.32
CA LEU A 178 -3.49 0.76 0.57
C LEU A 178 -4.71 -0.14 0.82
N TYR A 179 -5.92 0.31 0.46
CA TYR A 179 -7.18 -0.38 0.77
C TYR A 179 -7.35 -0.72 2.27
N LEU A 180 -6.73 0.10 3.13
CA LEU A 180 -6.80 0.06 4.58
C LEU A 180 -7.49 1.32 5.08
N ASP A 181 -8.24 1.21 6.18
CA ASP A 181 -8.79 2.39 6.85
C ASP A 181 -7.74 2.99 7.79
N VAL A 182 -7.02 2.13 8.52
CA VAL A 182 -6.11 2.54 9.59
C VAL A 182 -4.84 1.68 9.62
N THR A 183 -3.68 2.32 9.84
CA THR A 183 -2.42 1.66 10.18
C THR A 183 -2.09 1.91 11.64
N VAL A 184 -1.88 0.84 12.42
CA VAL A 184 -1.36 0.93 13.79
C VAL A 184 0.13 0.63 13.78
N ILE A 185 0.95 1.49 14.37
CA ILE A 185 2.39 1.25 14.56
C ILE A 185 2.66 1.17 16.05
N LEU A 186 3.14 0.02 16.51
CA LEU A 186 3.45 -0.24 17.91
C LEU A 186 4.89 0.18 18.22
N GLY A 187 5.05 1.13 19.13
CA GLY A 187 6.34 1.64 19.60
C GLY A 187 6.84 0.97 20.87
N GLN A 188 7.97 1.46 21.38
CA GLN A 188 8.64 0.97 22.59
C GLN A 188 7.82 1.15 23.88
N ASP A 189 6.79 2.00 23.83
CA ASP A 189 5.79 2.18 24.88
C ASP A 189 4.73 1.05 24.92
N TYR A 190 4.84 0.00 24.10
CA TYR A 190 3.86 -1.08 24.02
C TYR A 190 3.44 -1.69 25.38
N LYS A 191 4.33 -1.71 26.37
CA LYS A 191 4.05 -2.25 27.71
C LYS A 191 2.96 -1.46 28.46
N THR A 192 2.69 -0.22 28.08
CA THR A 192 1.64 0.61 28.68
C THR A 192 0.30 0.46 27.96
N LEU A 193 0.24 -0.27 26.84
CA LEU A 193 -0.97 -0.44 26.05
C LEU A 193 -1.89 -1.49 26.67
N LYS A 194 -3.21 -1.31 26.48
CA LYS A 194 -4.25 -2.09 27.16
C LYS A 194 -4.14 -3.60 26.91
N PHE A 195 -3.72 -4.03 25.73
CA PHE A 195 -3.57 -5.47 25.42
C PHE A 195 -2.39 -6.13 26.16
N MET A 196 -1.46 -5.34 26.71
CA MET A 196 -0.34 -5.84 27.52
C MET A 196 -0.66 -5.80 29.02
N THR A 197 -1.58 -4.93 29.44
CA THR A 197 -1.92 -4.72 30.85
C THR A 197 -3.17 -5.47 31.30
N SER A 198 -4.11 -5.77 30.39
CA SER A 198 -5.41 -6.38 30.71
C SER A 198 -5.36 -7.90 30.98
N GLY A 199 -4.17 -8.48 31.18
CA GLY A 199 -3.95 -9.91 31.42
C GLY A 199 -3.35 -10.22 32.80
N LYS A 200 -3.52 -9.31 33.77
CA LYS A 200 -3.16 -9.51 35.18
C LYS A 200 -4.38 -9.40 36.07
#